data_AF-A0A934LUZ9-F1
#
_entry.id   AF-A0A934LUZ9-F1
#
_cell.length_a   1.000
_cell.length_b   1.000
_cell.length_c   1.000
_cell.angle_alpha   90.00
_cell.angle_beta   90.00
_cell.angle_gamma   90.00
#
_symmetry.space_group_name_H-M   'P 1'
#
loop_
_entity.id
_entity.type
_entity.pdbx_description
1 polymer ?
#
loop_
_entity_poly.entity_id
_entity_poly.type
_entity_poly.pdbx_seq_one_letter_code
_entity_poly.pdbx_strand_id
1 'polypeptide(L)'
;MTISPEQMRFTFSDTIAGYVTTFDRDKDTFKLKTSDGREYTVKLKGSTYAQFVRNLGDPYHDATGQIREMLTKGRFVFVYGVFYPEHGGYNYEAQFLVFVGRKPGEYVFENPDWWVRQIIQLGDFYLAAQFPSGVVNYDDYRTTITLTGDKESDNYRQETDTISRLVYGFASAFLLTGDDRYLEGAEKGTEYLREHMRFYDRDEHIVYWYHGIDVRGKREDKVFASEFGDDFDAIPAYEQIYALAGPIQTYRITGDPRILRDAELTVELFDRFFLDREKGGYFSHLDP
;
A
#
# COMPACT_ATOMS: atom_id res chain seq x y z
N MET A 1 19.67 0.75 -10.36
CA MET A 1 20.90 0.91 -11.15
C MET A 1 21.79 1.94 -10.47
N THR A 2 22.87 1.51 -9.84
CA THR A 2 23.89 2.42 -9.28
C THR A 2 24.88 2.76 -10.40
N ILE A 3 24.70 3.92 -11.02
CA ILE A 3 25.69 4.45 -11.96
C ILE A 3 26.86 4.97 -11.12
N SER A 4 28.07 4.46 -11.39
CA SER A 4 29.29 5.03 -10.80
C SER A 4 29.40 6.51 -11.22
N PRO A 5 29.84 7.43 -10.33
CA PRO A 5 29.90 8.86 -10.62
C PRO A 5 30.68 9.24 -11.89
N GLU A 6 31.53 8.34 -12.37
CA GLU A 6 32.28 8.52 -13.61
C GLU A 6 31.40 8.13 -14.81
N GLN A 7 30.97 9.16 -15.55
CA GLN A 7 30.24 9.13 -16.82
C GLN A 7 28.71 8.98 -16.75
N MET A 8 28.04 9.76 -15.90
CA MET A 8 26.63 10.05 -16.15
C MET A 8 26.48 10.73 -17.53
N ARG A 9 25.65 10.17 -18.41
CA ARG A 9 25.44 10.66 -19.79
C ARG A 9 24.02 11.11 -20.08
N PHE A 10 23.12 10.97 -19.11
CA PHE A 10 21.71 11.33 -19.28
C PHE A 10 21.19 12.00 -18.01
N THR A 11 20.18 12.83 -18.19
CA THR A 11 19.46 13.50 -17.12
C THR A 11 18.37 12.58 -16.58
N PHE A 12 18.22 12.51 -15.27
CA PHE A 12 17.10 11.82 -14.63
C PHE A 12 16.73 12.50 -13.31
N SER A 13 15.51 12.25 -12.86
CA SER A 13 15.03 12.71 -11.56
C SER A 13 15.01 11.56 -10.57
N ASP A 14 15.37 11.83 -9.32
CA ASP A 14 15.29 10.84 -8.25
C ASP A 14 15.10 11.53 -6.88
N THR A 15 14.60 10.77 -5.91
CA THR A 15 14.47 11.19 -4.51
C THR A 15 15.60 10.60 -3.68
N ILE A 16 16.43 11.46 -3.08
CA ILE A 16 17.47 11.04 -2.14
C ILE A 16 17.01 11.35 -0.71
N ALA A 17 17.05 10.33 0.15
CA ALA A 17 16.76 10.46 1.57
C ALA A 17 18.05 10.34 2.39
N GLY A 18 18.31 11.27 3.29
CA GLY A 18 19.51 11.20 4.11
C GLY A 18 19.63 12.32 5.13
N TYR A 19 20.83 12.42 5.72
CA TYR A 19 21.16 13.35 6.77
C TYR A 19 22.03 14.48 6.23
N VAL A 20 21.64 15.72 6.49
CA VAL A 20 22.46 16.89 6.14
C VAL A 20 23.77 16.82 6.91
N THR A 21 24.91 16.90 6.24
CA THR A 21 26.23 16.89 6.88
C THR A 21 26.84 18.29 6.96
N THR A 22 26.66 19.10 5.92
CA THR A 22 27.13 20.50 5.83
C THR A 22 26.21 21.34 4.94
N PHE A 23 26.11 22.64 5.18
CA PHE A 23 25.42 23.60 4.31
C PHE A 23 26.32 24.83 4.07
N ASP A 24 26.56 25.15 2.80
CA ASP A 24 27.27 26.34 2.32
C ASP A 24 26.22 27.37 1.87
N ARG A 25 26.06 28.42 2.67
CA ARG A 25 25.07 29.50 2.45
C ARG A 25 25.39 30.36 1.24
N ASP A 26 26.66 30.54 0.92
CA ASP A 26 27.07 31.43 -0.17
C ASP A 26 26.83 30.77 -1.53
N LYS A 27 26.97 29.45 -1.58
CA LYS A 27 26.73 28.66 -2.80
C LYS A 27 25.34 28.06 -2.89
N ASP A 28 24.53 28.18 -1.82
CA ASP A 28 23.24 27.51 -1.70
C ASP A 28 23.34 25.99 -1.98
N THR A 29 24.41 25.37 -1.47
CA THR A 29 24.67 23.93 -1.63
C THR A 29 24.79 23.25 -0.27
N PHE A 30 24.24 22.05 -0.14
CA PHE A 30 24.41 21.23 1.05
C PHE A 30 24.85 19.81 0.70
N LYS A 31 25.47 19.14 1.66
CA LYS A 31 25.82 17.73 1.54
C LYS A 31 24.81 16.88 2.30
N LEU A 32 24.42 15.77 1.69
CA LEU A 32 23.49 14.79 2.21
C LEU A 32 24.18 13.43 2.26
N LYS A 33 24.11 12.75 3.40
CA LYS A 33 24.61 11.38 3.56
C LYS A 33 23.45 10.41 3.75
N THR A 34 23.33 9.43 2.87
CA THR A 34 22.29 8.38 2.95
C THR A 34 22.59 7.38 4.06
N SER A 35 21.60 6.59 4.47
CA SER A 35 21.75 5.58 5.52
C SER A 35 22.76 4.47 5.18
N ASP A 36 22.99 4.21 3.89
CA ASP A 36 24.01 3.27 3.40
C ASP A 36 25.40 3.92 3.21
N GLY A 37 25.54 5.19 3.59
CA GLY A 37 26.82 5.88 3.68
C GLY A 37 27.25 6.67 2.44
N ARG A 38 26.49 6.65 1.34
CA ARG A 38 26.77 7.47 0.15
C ARG A 38 26.58 8.96 0.45
N GLU A 39 27.38 9.81 -0.18
CA GLU A 39 27.28 11.27 -0.05
C GLU A 39 26.87 11.92 -1.37
N TYR A 40 26.00 12.92 -1.27
CA TYR A 40 25.47 13.70 -2.38
C TYR A 40 25.65 15.18 -2.08
N THR A 41 26.15 15.94 -3.05
CA THR A 41 26.10 17.42 -3.01
C THR A 41 24.83 17.85 -3.72
N VAL A 42 23.98 18.59 -3.02
CA VAL A 42 22.70 19.08 -3.50
C VAL A 42 22.78 20.59 -3.66
N LYS A 43 22.34 21.10 -4.81
CA LYS A 43 22.24 22.53 -5.09
C LYS A 43 20.79 23.00 -5.00
N LEU A 44 20.56 24.06 -4.23
CA LEU A 44 19.29 24.78 -4.21
C LEU A 44 19.28 25.77 -5.39
N LYS A 45 18.12 25.89 -6.04
CA LYS A 45 17.86 26.89 -7.07
C LYS A 45 16.76 27.84 -6.61
N GLY A 46 16.60 28.96 -7.30
CA GLY A 46 15.63 29.99 -6.90
C GLY A 46 14.18 29.49 -6.83
N SER A 47 13.84 28.43 -7.57
CA SER A 47 12.52 27.79 -7.55
C SER A 47 12.41 26.58 -6.62
N THR A 48 13.45 26.25 -5.86
CA THR A 48 13.38 25.16 -4.88
C THR A 48 12.42 25.54 -3.76
N TYR A 49 11.42 24.70 -3.53
CA TYR A 49 10.48 24.84 -2.43
C TYR A 49 10.62 23.70 -1.42
N ALA A 50 10.00 23.84 -0.26
CA ALA A 50 10.02 22.78 0.74
C ALA A 50 8.69 22.67 1.48
N GLN A 51 8.42 21.47 1.97
CA GLN A 51 7.27 21.19 2.80
C GLN A 51 7.64 20.28 3.97
N PHE A 52 6.76 20.22 4.96
CA PHE A 52 6.78 19.14 5.94
C PHE A 52 5.94 17.96 5.45
N VAL A 53 6.35 16.75 5.83
CA VAL A 53 5.49 15.58 5.72
C VAL A 53 4.20 15.83 6.53
N ARG A 54 3.05 15.32 6.04
CA ARG A 54 1.72 15.53 6.63
C ARG A 54 0.79 14.34 6.37
N ASN A 55 -0.30 14.22 7.12
CA ASN A 55 -1.33 13.21 6.86
C ASN A 55 -2.26 13.61 5.69
N LEU A 56 -3.04 12.65 5.16
CA LEU A 56 -3.92 12.83 3.98
C LEU A 56 -5.10 13.80 4.16
N GLY A 57 -5.35 14.32 5.36
CA GLY A 57 -6.35 15.37 5.64
C GLY A 57 -5.75 16.70 6.10
N ASP A 58 -4.43 16.77 6.29
CA ASP A 58 -3.77 17.96 6.80
C ASP A 58 -3.56 18.99 5.69
N PRO A 59 -3.65 20.30 6.01
CA PRO A 59 -3.34 21.36 5.06
C PRO A 59 -1.88 21.31 4.61
N TYR A 60 -1.55 21.95 3.49
CA TYR A 60 -0.16 22.07 3.05
C TYR A 60 0.68 22.83 4.08
N HIS A 61 1.80 22.22 4.49
CA HIS A 61 2.73 22.79 5.48
C HIS A 61 3.98 23.29 4.77
N ASP A 62 3.97 24.56 4.35
CA ASP A 62 5.11 25.17 3.66
C ASP A 62 6.33 25.32 4.59
N ALA A 63 7.50 25.02 4.05
CA ALA A 63 8.80 25.22 4.69
C ALA A 63 9.76 26.04 3.80
N THR A 64 9.28 26.60 2.69
CA THR A 64 10.11 27.19 1.64
C THR A 64 10.93 28.37 2.15
N GLY A 65 10.32 29.26 2.93
CA GLY A 65 11.02 30.40 3.54
C GLY A 65 12.09 30.02 4.56
N GLN A 66 12.05 28.79 5.09
CA GLN A 66 12.90 28.32 6.19
C GLN A 66 14.00 27.34 5.74
N ILE A 67 14.09 27.00 4.46
CA ILE A 67 15.03 25.97 3.95
C ILE A 67 16.45 26.17 4.50
N ARG A 68 17.00 27.38 4.38
CA ARG A 68 18.39 27.71 4.76
C ARG A 68 18.65 27.61 6.26
N GLU A 69 17.61 27.84 7.07
CA GLU A 69 17.67 27.69 8.53
C GLU A 69 17.49 26.23 8.93
N MET A 70 16.75 25.47 8.14
CA MET A 70 16.45 24.07 8.41
C MET A 70 17.59 23.13 8.03
N LEU A 71 18.41 23.47 7.03
CA LEU A 71 19.59 22.70 6.58
C LEU A 71 20.73 22.72 7.62
N THR A 72 20.50 22.00 8.72
CA THR A 72 21.39 21.87 9.87
C THR A 72 21.95 20.44 9.94
N LYS A 73 23.18 20.31 10.42
CA LYS A 73 23.87 19.03 10.51
C LYS A 73 23.04 17.99 11.30
N GLY A 74 22.96 16.77 10.79
CA GLY A 74 22.23 15.65 11.38
C GLY A 74 20.73 15.62 11.05
N ARG A 75 20.21 16.60 10.30
CA ARG A 75 18.79 16.63 9.96
C ARG A 75 18.46 15.67 8.82
N PHE A 76 17.47 14.81 9.05
CA PHE A 76 16.94 13.95 8.00
C PHE A 76 16.00 14.72 7.06
N VAL A 77 16.16 14.52 5.75
CA VAL A 77 15.37 15.17 4.71
C VAL A 77 15.28 14.30 3.47
N PHE A 78 14.13 14.34 2.81
CA PHE A 78 13.99 13.84 1.44
C PHE A 78 14.19 14.99 0.47
N VAL A 79 15.00 14.77 -0.55
CA VAL A 79 15.23 15.73 -1.62
C VAL A 79 14.77 15.07 -2.90
N TYR A 80 13.78 15.64 -3.57
CA TYR A 80 13.49 15.29 -4.96
C TYR A 80 14.19 16.30 -5.86
N GLY A 81 14.94 15.80 -6.83
CA GLY A 81 15.79 16.64 -7.66
C GLY A 81 16.13 16.00 -9.00
N VAL A 82 16.86 16.76 -9.82
CA VAL A 82 17.30 16.33 -11.15
C VAL A 82 18.82 16.24 -11.15
N PHE A 83 19.33 15.11 -11.62
CA PHE A 83 20.76 14.91 -11.88
C PHE A 83 21.08 15.37 -13.30
N TYR A 84 21.97 16.34 -13.44
CA TYR A 84 22.50 16.82 -14.71
C TYR A 84 23.94 16.32 -14.91
N PRO A 85 24.27 15.68 -16.03
CA PRO A 85 25.65 15.30 -16.33
C PRO A 85 26.49 16.55 -16.65
N GLU A 86 27.45 16.88 -15.79
CA GLU A 86 28.27 18.09 -15.89
C GLU A 86 29.73 17.78 -15.51
N HIS A 87 30.69 18.35 -16.25
CA HIS A 87 32.13 18.32 -15.95
C HIS A 87 32.72 16.94 -15.61
N GLY A 88 32.25 15.87 -16.27
CA GLY A 88 32.74 14.50 -16.03
C GLY A 88 32.13 13.81 -14.81
N GLY A 89 31.20 14.46 -14.12
CA GLY A 89 30.39 13.91 -13.03
C GLY A 89 28.93 14.35 -13.18
N TYR A 90 28.35 14.90 -12.11
CA TYR A 90 27.00 15.44 -12.14
C TYR A 90 26.80 16.61 -11.18
N ASN A 91 25.77 17.39 -11.47
CA ASN A 91 25.16 18.37 -10.58
C ASN A 91 23.75 17.90 -10.22
N TYR A 92 23.43 17.82 -8.93
CA TYR A 92 22.11 17.41 -8.45
C TYR A 92 21.35 18.63 -7.92
N GLU A 93 20.35 19.07 -8.67
CA GLU A 93 19.57 20.27 -8.35
C GLU A 93 18.23 19.91 -7.74
N ALA A 94 17.98 20.43 -6.53
CA ALA A 94 16.74 20.16 -5.80
C ALA A 94 15.54 20.86 -6.45
N GLN A 95 14.49 20.08 -6.74
CA GLN A 95 13.17 20.62 -7.09
C GLN A 95 12.42 20.96 -5.81
N PHE A 96 12.31 20.01 -4.88
CA PHE A 96 11.73 20.26 -3.57
C PHE A 96 12.34 19.39 -2.47
N LEU A 97 12.18 19.85 -1.24
CA LEU A 97 12.57 19.12 -0.04
C LEU A 97 11.34 18.75 0.78
N VAL A 98 11.37 17.58 1.43
CA VAL A 98 10.38 17.16 2.42
C VAL A 98 11.08 16.94 3.76
N PHE A 99 10.79 17.81 4.71
CA PHE A 99 11.26 17.69 6.08
C PHE A 99 10.33 16.80 6.90
N VAL A 100 10.92 15.91 7.70
CA VAL A 100 10.18 14.94 8.53
C VAL A 100 9.93 15.42 9.96
N GLY A 101 10.33 16.64 10.30
CA GLY A 101 10.22 17.21 11.64
C GLY A 101 10.76 18.63 11.72
N ARG A 102 10.44 19.35 12.80
CA ARG A 102 10.82 20.77 13.00
C ARG A 102 12.24 20.93 13.53
N LYS A 103 12.84 19.90 14.09
CA LYS A 103 14.24 19.87 14.54
C LYS A 103 14.96 18.61 14.07
N PRO A 104 16.31 18.57 14.08
CA PRO A 104 17.06 17.33 13.91
C PRO A 104 16.65 16.29 14.95
N GLY A 105 16.51 15.02 14.52
CA GLY A 105 16.08 13.92 15.37
C GLY A 105 14.57 13.85 15.64
N GLU A 106 13.77 14.79 15.13
CA GLU A 106 12.32 14.68 15.17
C GLU A 106 11.79 14.01 13.90
N TYR A 107 10.94 13.00 14.09
CA TYR A 107 10.23 12.28 13.03
C TYR A 107 8.74 12.30 13.35
N VAL A 108 7.97 13.15 12.67
CA VAL A 108 6.55 13.35 13.02
C VAL A 108 5.71 12.07 12.87
N PHE A 109 6.14 11.13 12.04
CA PHE A 109 5.51 9.83 11.87
C PHE A 109 5.81 8.81 12.98
N GLU A 110 6.70 9.15 13.92
CA GLU A 110 6.91 8.38 15.15
C GLU A 110 5.98 8.86 16.28
N ASN A 111 5.26 9.98 16.08
CA ASN A 111 4.24 10.40 17.03
C ASN A 111 3.15 9.32 17.13
N PRO A 112 2.71 8.94 18.35
CA PRO A 112 1.77 7.84 18.53
C PRO A 112 0.45 7.99 17.77
N ASP A 113 0.00 9.22 17.52
CA ASP A 113 -1.26 9.53 16.85
C ASP A 113 -1.15 9.68 15.33
N TRP A 114 0.06 9.64 14.76
CA TRP A 114 0.28 9.92 13.34
C TRP A 114 -0.39 8.89 12.44
N TRP A 115 -0.14 7.60 12.72
CA TRP A 115 -0.70 6.51 11.92
C TRP A 115 -2.19 6.32 12.18
N VAL A 116 -2.66 6.65 13.39
CA VAL A 116 -4.09 6.67 13.74
C VAL A 116 -4.83 7.71 12.89
N ARG A 117 -4.32 8.95 12.81
CA ARG A 117 -4.92 10.00 11.96
C ARG A 117 -4.85 9.66 10.47
N GLN A 118 -3.73 9.10 10.03
CA GLN A 118 -3.56 8.67 8.64
C GLN A 118 -4.57 7.59 8.24
N ILE A 119 -4.73 6.55 9.07
CA ILE A 119 -5.63 5.44 8.73
C ILE A 119 -7.09 5.85 8.79
N ILE A 120 -7.48 6.79 9.66
CA ILE A 120 -8.83 7.37 9.68
C ILE A 120 -9.17 7.98 8.31
N GLN A 121 -8.26 8.79 7.74
CA GLN A 121 -8.51 9.40 6.42
C GLN A 121 -8.70 8.36 5.31
N LEU A 122 -7.90 7.30 5.33
CA LEU A 122 -8.02 6.20 4.36
C LEU A 122 -9.31 5.40 4.57
N GLY A 123 -9.59 5.00 5.81
CA GLY A 123 -10.78 4.23 6.17
C GLY A 123 -12.07 4.99 5.86
N ASP A 124 -12.15 6.27 6.20
CA ASP A 124 -13.32 7.11 5.92
C ASP A 124 -13.53 7.29 4.41
N PHE A 125 -12.45 7.47 3.63
CA PHE A 125 -12.54 7.52 2.17
C PHE A 125 -13.15 6.23 1.61
N TYR A 126 -12.63 5.07 2.01
CA TYR A 126 -13.12 3.80 1.49
C TYR A 126 -14.54 3.46 1.97
N LEU A 127 -14.90 3.80 3.21
CA LEU A 127 -16.29 3.67 3.67
C LEU A 127 -17.23 4.55 2.84
N ALA A 128 -16.87 5.81 2.59
CA ALA A 128 -17.70 6.73 1.82
C ALA A 128 -17.81 6.31 0.34
N ALA A 129 -16.70 5.92 -0.27
CA ALA A 129 -16.68 5.45 -1.65
C ALA A 129 -17.46 4.14 -1.80
N GLN A 130 -17.22 3.17 -0.90
CA GLN A 130 -17.81 1.85 -1.03
C GLN A 130 -19.26 1.78 -0.51
N PHE A 131 -19.62 2.58 0.48
CA PHE A 131 -20.91 2.50 1.17
C PHE A 131 -21.48 3.90 1.45
N PRO A 132 -21.82 4.68 0.40
CA PRO A 132 -22.21 6.09 0.54
C PRO A 132 -23.50 6.31 1.35
N SER A 133 -24.34 5.28 1.51
CA SER A 133 -25.53 5.33 2.37
C SER A 133 -25.20 5.31 3.87
N GLY A 134 -23.95 5.01 4.23
CA GLY A 134 -23.53 4.72 5.60
C GLY A 134 -23.87 3.31 6.08
N VAL A 135 -24.63 2.53 5.29
CA VAL A 135 -24.90 1.12 5.58
C VAL A 135 -23.91 0.28 4.77
N VAL A 136 -23.06 -0.48 5.47
CA VAL A 136 -22.13 -1.40 4.81
C VAL A 136 -22.93 -2.52 4.14
N ASN A 137 -22.83 -2.59 2.81
CA ASN A 137 -23.45 -3.59 1.96
C ASN A 137 -22.49 -3.94 0.80
N TYR A 138 -21.93 -5.15 0.80
CA TYR A 138 -20.94 -5.55 -0.20
C TYR A 138 -21.52 -5.88 -1.58
N ASP A 139 -22.86 -5.98 -1.73
CA ASP A 139 -23.48 -5.97 -3.05
C ASP A 139 -23.19 -4.65 -3.80
N ASP A 140 -23.02 -3.56 -3.05
CA ASP A 140 -22.71 -2.24 -3.60
C ASP A 140 -21.21 -2.04 -3.84
N TYR A 141 -20.35 -2.96 -3.40
CA TYR A 141 -18.89 -2.87 -3.55
C TYR A 141 -18.46 -2.88 -5.02
N ARG A 142 -17.40 -2.13 -5.35
CA ARG A 142 -16.71 -2.22 -6.63
C ARG A 142 -15.21 -2.35 -6.43
N THR A 143 -14.59 -3.28 -7.15
CA THR A 143 -13.14 -3.39 -7.24
C THR A 143 -12.54 -2.10 -7.79
N THR A 144 -13.11 -1.60 -8.89
CA THR A 144 -12.65 -0.38 -9.55
C THR A 144 -13.46 0.82 -9.06
N ILE A 145 -12.76 1.81 -8.52
CA ILE A 145 -13.31 3.13 -8.19
C ILE A 145 -12.41 4.22 -8.80
N THR A 146 -12.99 5.38 -9.09
CA THR A 146 -12.21 6.54 -9.54
C THR A 146 -11.44 7.17 -8.38
N LEU A 147 -10.56 8.13 -8.68
CA LEU A 147 -9.87 8.93 -7.66
C LEU A 147 -10.84 9.66 -6.70
N THR A 148 -12.03 10.00 -7.18
CA THR A 148 -13.10 10.65 -6.40
C THR A 148 -13.97 9.64 -5.64
N GLY A 149 -13.75 8.34 -5.83
CA GLY A 149 -14.55 7.28 -5.23
C GLY A 149 -15.81 6.90 -6.03
N ASP A 150 -15.95 7.40 -7.25
CA ASP A 150 -17.08 7.05 -8.12
C ASP A 150 -16.96 5.61 -8.61
N LYS A 151 -18.12 5.01 -8.89
CA LYS A 151 -18.28 3.59 -9.19
C LYS A 151 -19.01 3.39 -10.50
N GLU A 152 -18.68 2.31 -11.18
CA GLU A 152 -19.51 1.82 -12.28
C GLU A 152 -20.85 1.30 -11.75
N SER A 153 -21.94 1.68 -12.43
CA SER A 153 -23.30 1.35 -11.98
C SER A 153 -23.68 -0.10 -12.25
N ASP A 154 -23.32 -0.62 -13.43
CA ASP A 154 -23.80 -1.90 -13.96
C ASP A 154 -22.67 -2.74 -14.56
N ASN A 155 -22.85 -4.07 -14.55
CA ASN A 155 -21.95 -5.06 -15.15
C ASN A 155 -20.50 -4.92 -14.70
N TYR A 156 -20.21 -5.41 -13.49
CA TYR A 156 -18.92 -5.23 -12.86
C TYR A 156 -18.38 -6.56 -12.33
N ARG A 157 -17.05 -6.64 -12.29
CA ARG A 157 -16.31 -7.70 -11.60
C ARG A 157 -16.10 -7.28 -10.15
N GLN A 158 -16.31 -8.21 -9.25
CA GLN A 158 -15.82 -8.13 -7.88
C GLN A 158 -14.73 -9.17 -7.67
N GLU A 159 -13.55 -8.73 -7.27
CA GLU A 159 -12.36 -9.58 -7.13
C GLU A 159 -12.16 -9.91 -5.66
N THR A 160 -11.94 -11.19 -5.39
CA THR A 160 -11.83 -11.76 -4.04
C THR A 160 -10.69 -11.13 -3.25
N ASP A 161 -9.52 -11.05 -3.87
CA ASP A 161 -8.31 -10.55 -3.22
C ASP A 161 -8.42 -9.04 -2.92
N THR A 162 -9.03 -8.25 -3.80
CA THR A 162 -9.26 -6.83 -3.60
C THR A 162 -10.27 -6.57 -2.48
N ILE A 163 -11.38 -7.34 -2.41
CA ILE A 163 -12.31 -7.28 -1.26
C ILE A 163 -11.57 -7.64 0.03
N SER A 164 -10.77 -8.71 0.02
CA SER A 164 -10.05 -9.16 1.20
C SER A 164 -9.01 -8.13 1.69
N ARG A 165 -8.34 -7.41 0.78
CA ARG A 165 -7.46 -6.28 1.14
C ARG A 165 -8.24 -5.12 1.75
N LEU A 166 -9.44 -4.82 1.25
CA LEU A 166 -10.29 -3.80 1.85
C LEU A 166 -10.70 -4.20 3.28
N VAL A 167 -11.11 -5.46 3.47
CA VAL A 167 -11.41 -6.04 4.79
C VAL A 167 -10.19 -5.95 5.72
N TYR A 168 -8.99 -6.29 5.25
CA TYR A 168 -7.76 -6.15 6.03
C TYR A 168 -7.52 -4.70 6.46
N GLY A 169 -7.75 -3.74 5.55
CA GLY A 169 -7.65 -2.32 5.81
C GLY A 169 -8.61 -1.87 6.91
N PHE A 170 -9.88 -2.25 6.82
CA PHE A 170 -10.89 -1.94 7.83
C PHE A 170 -10.60 -2.60 9.19
N ALA A 171 -10.26 -3.88 9.22
CA ALA A 171 -9.91 -4.57 10.45
C ALA A 171 -8.68 -3.92 11.13
N SER A 172 -7.68 -3.54 10.34
CA SER A 172 -6.49 -2.84 10.85
C SER A 172 -6.80 -1.41 11.32
N ALA A 173 -7.71 -0.72 10.64
CA ALA A 173 -8.19 0.59 11.09
C ALA A 173 -8.86 0.47 12.45
N PHE A 174 -9.77 -0.49 12.64
CA PHE A 174 -10.39 -0.77 13.94
C PHE A 174 -9.35 -1.05 15.04
N LEU A 175 -8.35 -1.90 14.77
CA LEU A 175 -7.29 -2.20 15.75
C LEU A 175 -6.48 -0.96 16.17
N LEU A 176 -6.36 0.04 15.30
CA LEU A 176 -5.63 1.29 15.58
C LEU A 176 -6.51 2.38 16.20
N THR A 177 -7.81 2.41 15.89
CA THR A 177 -8.70 3.53 16.24
C THR A 177 -9.77 3.16 17.27
N GLY A 178 -10.17 1.89 17.34
CA GLY A 178 -11.34 1.42 18.09
C GLY A 178 -12.70 1.83 17.49
N ASP A 179 -12.74 2.28 16.22
CA ASP A 179 -13.99 2.74 15.58
C ASP A 179 -14.76 1.56 14.94
N ASP A 180 -15.92 1.24 15.53
CA ASP A 180 -16.77 0.10 15.15
C ASP A 180 -17.26 0.15 13.70
N ARG A 181 -17.29 1.32 13.05
CA ARG A 181 -17.66 1.41 11.62
C ARG A 181 -16.70 0.60 10.74
N TYR A 182 -15.41 0.59 11.11
CA TYR A 182 -14.43 -0.22 10.41
C TYR A 182 -14.57 -1.70 10.78
N LEU A 183 -14.93 -2.03 12.02
CA LEU A 183 -15.21 -3.42 12.39
C LEU A 183 -16.40 -3.98 11.60
N GLU A 184 -17.50 -3.23 11.50
CA GLU A 184 -18.67 -3.61 10.70
C GLU A 184 -18.29 -3.83 9.22
N GLY A 185 -17.46 -2.93 8.67
CA GLY A 185 -16.87 -3.09 7.33
C GLY A 185 -16.13 -4.42 7.17
N ALA A 186 -15.26 -4.75 8.12
CA ALA A 186 -14.47 -5.98 8.08
C ALA A 186 -15.31 -7.25 8.25
N GLU A 187 -16.25 -7.27 9.20
CA GLU A 187 -17.12 -8.42 9.46
C GLU A 187 -18.02 -8.73 8.28
N LYS A 188 -18.71 -7.71 7.74
CA LYS A 188 -19.61 -7.90 6.60
C LYS A 188 -18.87 -8.26 5.33
N GLY A 189 -17.68 -7.69 5.09
CA GLY A 189 -16.86 -8.08 3.96
C GLY A 189 -16.34 -9.51 4.08
N THR A 190 -16.02 -9.94 5.30
CA THR A 190 -15.62 -11.33 5.56
C THR A 190 -16.78 -12.30 5.31
N GLU A 191 -17.98 -11.99 5.78
CA GLU A 191 -19.15 -12.83 5.51
C GLU A 191 -19.47 -12.85 4.01
N TYR A 192 -19.39 -11.71 3.33
CA TYR A 192 -19.57 -11.63 1.88
C TYR A 192 -18.59 -12.54 1.12
N LEU A 193 -17.30 -12.50 1.47
CA LEU A 193 -16.30 -13.41 0.90
C LEU A 193 -16.67 -14.88 1.14
N ARG A 194 -17.11 -15.22 2.36
CA ARG A 194 -17.47 -16.59 2.72
C ARG A 194 -18.73 -17.10 2.03
N GLU A 195 -19.69 -16.22 1.75
CA GLU A 195 -20.95 -16.53 1.09
C GLU A 195 -20.78 -16.61 -0.44
N HIS A 196 -19.99 -15.71 -1.04
CA HIS A 196 -19.93 -15.56 -2.49
C HIS A 196 -18.64 -16.08 -3.14
N MET A 197 -17.50 -16.03 -2.46
CA MET A 197 -16.19 -16.33 -3.07
C MET A 197 -15.61 -17.68 -2.63
N ARG A 198 -15.96 -18.12 -1.42
CA ARG A 198 -15.47 -19.37 -0.84
C ARG A 198 -16.17 -20.58 -1.46
N PHE A 199 -15.39 -21.56 -1.89
CA PHE A 199 -15.88 -22.90 -2.19
C PHE A 199 -15.34 -23.91 -1.19
N TYR A 200 -16.23 -24.69 -0.58
CA TYR A 200 -15.86 -25.81 0.27
C TYR A 200 -16.07 -27.11 -0.49
N ASP A 201 -14.97 -27.69 -0.95
CA ASP A 201 -14.97 -29.01 -1.56
C ASP A 201 -15.08 -30.06 -0.45
N ARG A 202 -16.23 -30.74 -0.40
CA ARG A 202 -16.54 -31.73 0.64
C ARG A 202 -15.85 -33.07 0.39
N ASP A 203 -15.58 -33.38 -0.86
CA ASP A 203 -14.98 -34.66 -1.25
C ASP A 203 -13.47 -34.60 -1.00
N GLU A 204 -12.86 -33.46 -1.32
CA GLU A 204 -11.45 -33.20 -1.05
C GLU A 204 -11.20 -32.66 0.37
N HIS A 205 -12.24 -32.22 1.08
CA HIS A 205 -12.13 -31.62 2.41
C HIS A 205 -11.13 -30.44 2.43
N ILE A 206 -11.27 -29.54 1.46
CA ILE A 206 -10.46 -28.32 1.31
C ILE A 206 -11.35 -27.11 1.05
N VAL A 207 -10.80 -25.92 1.29
CA VAL A 207 -11.42 -24.66 0.88
C VAL A 207 -10.51 -23.96 -0.12
N TYR A 208 -11.08 -23.59 -1.26
CA TYR A 208 -10.46 -22.67 -2.21
C TYR A 208 -11.39 -21.48 -2.45
N TRP A 209 -10.84 -20.43 -3.04
CA TRP A 209 -11.52 -19.16 -3.27
C TRP A 209 -11.53 -18.89 -4.76
N TYR A 210 -12.70 -18.55 -5.30
CA TYR A 210 -12.81 -18.07 -6.68
C TYR A 210 -12.02 -16.78 -6.85
N HIS A 211 -11.42 -16.55 -8.02
CA HIS A 211 -10.78 -15.27 -8.37
C HIS A 211 -11.76 -14.09 -8.18
N GLY A 212 -13.02 -14.27 -8.59
CA GLY A 212 -14.06 -13.27 -8.36
C GLY A 212 -15.44 -13.67 -8.88
N ILE A 213 -16.34 -12.69 -8.96
CA ILE A 213 -17.67 -12.84 -9.56
C ILE A 213 -17.98 -11.72 -10.54
N ASP A 214 -18.59 -12.08 -11.66
CA ASP A 214 -19.24 -11.13 -12.56
C ASP A 214 -20.68 -10.90 -12.11
N VAL A 215 -21.02 -9.65 -11.80
CA VAL A 215 -22.37 -9.27 -11.37
C VAL A 215 -23.10 -8.55 -12.51
N ARG A 216 -24.23 -9.13 -12.92
CA ARG A 216 -25.12 -8.59 -13.96
C ARG A 216 -26.54 -8.50 -13.42
N GLY A 217 -26.93 -7.33 -12.92
CA GLY A 217 -28.19 -7.16 -12.19
C GLY A 217 -28.19 -7.97 -10.90
N LYS A 218 -28.99 -9.04 -10.84
CA LYS A 218 -29.05 -9.98 -9.69
C LYS A 218 -28.33 -11.31 -9.94
N ARG A 219 -27.72 -11.48 -11.11
CA ARG A 219 -27.03 -12.71 -11.48
C ARG A 219 -25.55 -12.57 -11.15
N GLU A 220 -24.99 -13.61 -10.55
CA GLU A 220 -23.56 -13.78 -10.33
C GLU A 220 -23.05 -14.96 -11.15
N ASP A 221 -21.98 -14.76 -11.90
CA ASP A 221 -21.22 -15.84 -12.52
C ASP A 221 -19.87 -15.96 -11.79
N LYS A 222 -19.53 -17.16 -11.29
CA LYS A 222 -18.26 -17.39 -10.60
C LYS A 222 -17.12 -17.46 -11.61
N VAL A 223 -16.02 -16.77 -11.32
CA VAL A 223 -14.79 -16.83 -12.11
C VAL A 223 -13.73 -17.53 -11.29
N PHE A 224 -13.36 -18.72 -11.74
CA PHE A 224 -12.51 -19.61 -10.97
C PHE A 224 -11.03 -19.33 -11.14
N ALA A 225 -10.54 -19.40 -12.38
CA ALA A 225 -9.16 -19.10 -12.70
C ALA A 225 -8.91 -17.58 -12.68
N SER A 226 -7.66 -17.20 -12.46
CA SER A 226 -7.24 -15.80 -12.48
C SER A 226 -7.36 -15.21 -13.89
N GLU A 227 -7.74 -13.94 -13.96
CA GLU A 227 -7.72 -13.15 -15.20
C GLU A 227 -6.56 -12.13 -15.22
N PHE A 228 -5.60 -12.25 -14.28
CA PHE A 228 -4.48 -11.32 -14.16
C PHE A 228 -3.22 -11.79 -14.89
N GLY A 229 -2.77 -11.01 -15.87
CA GLY A 229 -1.38 -10.99 -16.34
C GLY A 229 -0.72 -12.37 -16.50
N ASP A 230 0.36 -12.59 -15.73
CA ASP A 230 1.16 -13.82 -15.78
C ASP A 230 0.47 -15.03 -15.10
N ASP A 231 -0.63 -14.81 -14.38
CA ASP A 231 -1.41 -15.82 -13.65
C ASP A 231 -2.64 -16.30 -14.45
N PHE A 232 -2.85 -15.76 -15.66
CA PHE A 232 -4.03 -15.99 -16.49
C PHE A 232 -4.32 -17.48 -16.72
N ASP A 233 -5.57 -17.87 -16.50
CA ASP A 233 -6.09 -19.24 -16.66
C ASP A 233 -5.43 -20.27 -15.72
N ALA A 234 -4.97 -19.81 -14.54
CA ALA A 234 -4.46 -20.67 -13.47
C ALA A 234 -5.15 -20.37 -12.12
N ILE A 235 -4.90 -21.22 -11.12
CA ILE A 235 -5.21 -20.95 -9.71
C ILE A 235 -3.92 -20.52 -9.01
N PRO A 236 -3.66 -19.20 -8.88
CA PRO A 236 -2.44 -18.72 -8.22
C PRO A 236 -2.51 -18.89 -6.70
N ALA A 237 -1.41 -19.39 -6.11
CA ALA A 237 -1.22 -19.46 -4.67
C ALA A 237 -1.40 -18.08 -4.01
N TYR A 238 -0.95 -17.03 -4.69
CA TYR A 238 -1.08 -15.65 -4.25
C TYR A 238 -2.53 -15.26 -3.96
N GLU A 239 -3.47 -15.52 -4.88
CA GLU A 239 -4.87 -15.14 -4.67
C GLU A 239 -5.50 -15.92 -3.51
N GLN A 240 -5.15 -17.19 -3.32
CA GLN A 240 -5.65 -17.98 -2.19
C GLN A 240 -5.12 -17.43 -0.85
N ILE A 241 -3.86 -16.98 -0.79
CA ILE A 241 -3.29 -16.32 0.40
C ILE A 241 -4.01 -15.00 0.66
N TYR A 242 -4.19 -14.17 -0.38
CA TYR A 242 -4.82 -12.87 -0.22
C TYR A 242 -6.31 -12.97 0.06
N ALA A 243 -7.01 -14.00 -0.41
CA ALA A 243 -8.39 -14.27 -0.04
C ALA A 243 -8.54 -14.40 1.48
N LEU A 244 -7.55 -14.95 2.19
CA LEU A 244 -7.54 -15.10 3.64
C LEU A 244 -7.02 -13.89 4.41
N ALA A 245 -6.28 -12.97 3.79
CA ALA A 245 -5.61 -11.88 4.50
C ALA A 245 -6.59 -11.02 5.33
N GLY A 246 -7.67 -10.56 4.70
CA GLY A 246 -8.77 -9.85 5.36
C GLY A 246 -9.46 -10.68 6.43
N PRO A 247 -10.06 -11.85 6.08
CA PRO A 247 -10.72 -12.72 7.04
C PRO A 247 -9.88 -13.03 8.28
N ILE A 248 -8.60 -13.41 8.14
CA ILE A 248 -7.73 -13.70 9.29
C ILE A 248 -7.50 -12.45 10.14
N GLN A 249 -7.38 -11.26 9.55
CA GLN A 249 -7.28 -10.03 10.32
C GLN A 249 -8.58 -9.73 11.09
N THR A 250 -9.74 -10.03 10.51
CA THR A 250 -11.05 -9.99 11.20
C THR A 250 -11.10 -11.01 12.34
N TYR A 251 -10.65 -12.25 12.11
CA TYR A 251 -10.58 -13.30 13.13
C TYR A 251 -9.75 -12.89 14.36
N ARG A 252 -8.63 -12.17 14.16
CA ARG A 252 -7.82 -11.65 15.27
C ARG A 252 -8.59 -10.71 16.20
N ILE A 253 -9.67 -10.09 15.72
CA ILE A 253 -10.53 -9.20 16.48
C ILE A 253 -11.70 -9.98 17.09
N THR A 254 -12.39 -10.79 16.28
CA THR A 254 -13.69 -11.38 16.64
C THR A 254 -13.58 -12.77 17.26
N GLY A 255 -12.51 -13.51 16.96
CA GLY A 255 -12.35 -14.90 17.34
C GLY A 255 -13.31 -15.87 16.63
N ASP A 256 -13.94 -15.48 15.51
CA ASP A 256 -14.93 -16.31 14.82
C ASP A 256 -14.32 -17.63 14.32
N PRO A 257 -14.71 -18.80 14.88
CA PRO A 257 -14.12 -20.08 14.53
C PRO A 257 -14.42 -20.51 13.09
N ARG A 258 -15.44 -19.93 12.44
CA ARG A 258 -15.76 -20.23 11.04
C ARG A 258 -14.66 -19.73 10.11
N ILE A 259 -14.07 -18.58 10.41
CA ILE A 259 -12.96 -18.01 9.64
C ILE A 259 -11.71 -18.87 9.81
N LEU A 260 -11.39 -19.26 11.05
CA LEU A 260 -10.23 -20.12 11.32
C LEU A 260 -10.36 -21.45 10.57
N ARG A 261 -11.54 -22.07 10.60
CA ARG A 261 -11.79 -23.31 9.86
C ARG A 261 -11.60 -23.15 8.35
N ASP A 262 -12.08 -22.05 7.77
CA ASP A 262 -11.89 -21.79 6.35
C ASP A 262 -10.39 -21.64 6.01
N ALA A 263 -9.61 -20.98 6.87
CA ALA A 263 -8.17 -20.86 6.71
C ALA A 263 -7.42 -22.20 6.84
N GLU A 264 -7.77 -23.02 7.84
CA GLU A 264 -7.19 -24.36 8.02
C GLU A 264 -7.44 -25.23 6.79
N LEU A 265 -8.67 -25.24 6.26
CA LEU A 265 -9.03 -26.00 5.06
C LEU A 265 -8.38 -25.45 3.78
N THR A 266 -8.06 -24.16 3.73
CA THR A 266 -7.22 -23.61 2.65
C THR A 266 -5.76 -23.98 2.84
N VAL A 267 -5.22 -24.08 4.05
CA VAL A 267 -3.86 -24.62 4.25
C VAL A 267 -3.77 -26.08 3.77
N GLU A 268 -4.82 -26.88 3.98
CA GLU A 268 -4.90 -28.23 3.41
C GLU A 268 -4.84 -28.24 1.88
N LEU A 269 -5.45 -27.27 1.18
CA LEU A 269 -5.26 -27.09 -0.27
C LEU A 269 -3.78 -26.87 -0.61
N PHE A 270 -3.07 -26.04 0.16
CA PHE A 270 -1.64 -25.78 -0.07
C PHE A 270 -0.78 -27.02 0.13
N ASP A 271 -0.96 -27.74 1.23
CA ASP A 271 -0.13 -28.89 1.58
C ASP A 271 -0.38 -30.10 0.66
N ARG A 272 -1.57 -30.18 0.07
CA ARG A 272 -1.96 -31.25 -0.84
C ARG A 272 -1.61 -30.97 -2.29
N PHE A 273 -1.86 -29.74 -2.76
CA PHE A 273 -1.80 -29.43 -4.20
C PHE A 273 -0.66 -28.48 -4.57
N PHE A 274 -0.33 -27.50 -3.72
CA PHE A 274 0.75 -26.54 -4.02
C PHE A 274 2.13 -27.00 -3.54
N LEU A 275 2.23 -27.88 -2.54
CA LEU A 275 3.52 -28.28 -1.95
C LEU A 275 4.41 -29.05 -2.95
N ASP A 276 5.59 -28.49 -3.27
CA ASP A 276 6.63 -29.19 -4.04
C ASP A 276 7.46 -30.05 -3.10
N ARG A 277 7.17 -31.36 -3.07
CA ARG A 277 7.88 -32.33 -2.22
C ARG A 277 9.25 -32.72 -2.77
N GLU A 278 9.53 -32.45 -4.05
CA GLU A 278 10.81 -32.83 -4.67
C GLU A 278 11.88 -31.76 -4.45
N LYS A 279 11.53 -30.48 -4.64
CA LYS A 279 12.46 -29.35 -4.48
C LYS A 279 12.26 -28.56 -3.19
N GLY A 280 11.18 -28.83 -2.46
CA GLY A 280 10.77 -28.05 -1.30
C GLY A 280 10.10 -26.72 -1.71
N GLY A 281 9.31 -26.15 -0.81
CA GLY A 281 8.53 -24.95 -1.08
C GLY A 281 7.19 -25.25 -1.74
N TYR A 282 6.59 -24.25 -2.39
CA TYR A 282 5.27 -24.35 -3.01
C TYR A 282 5.33 -23.89 -4.47
N PHE A 283 4.58 -24.56 -5.34
CA PHE A 283 4.28 -24.07 -6.68
C PHE A 283 3.55 -22.74 -6.59
N SER A 284 3.77 -21.86 -7.57
CA SER A 284 3.07 -20.57 -7.61
C SER A 284 1.64 -20.69 -8.13
N HIS A 285 1.34 -21.75 -8.89
CA HIS A 285 0.08 -21.93 -9.62
C HIS A 285 -0.35 -23.40 -9.65
N LEU A 286 -1.67 -23.64 -9.73
CA LEU A 286 -2.27 -24.90 -10.16
C LEU A 286 -3.00 -24.71 -11.49
N ASP A 287 -3.15 -25.79 -12.23
CA ASP A 287 -4.08 -25.88 -13.36
C ASP A 287 -5.52 -25.91 -12.81
N PRO A 288 -6.49 -25.18 -13.42
CA PRO A 288 -7.87 -25.08 -12.92
C PRO A 288 -8.68 -26.38 -12.91
#